data_AF-A0A4R6YDY4-F1
#
_entry.id   AF-A0A4R6YDY4-F1
#
_cell.length_a   1.000
_cell.length_b   1.000
_cell.length_c   1.000
_cell.angle_alpha   90.00
_cell.angle_beta   90.00
_cell.angle_gamma   90.00
#
_symmetry.space_group_name_H-M   'P 1'
#
loop_
_entity.id
_entity.type
_entity.pdbx_description
1 polymer ?
#
loop_
_entity_poly.entity_id
_entity_poly.type
_entity_poly.pdbx_seq_one_letter_code
_entity_poly.pdbx_strand_id
1 'polypeptide(L)'
;MMAINGKIQREGGVVHLVAQRMFDLSGERDTFRVPTGRGDEFAHGSPGSPDSRERPPMGVKAREIYIPDLHIDTLKVKSRNFQ
;
A
#
# COMPACT_ATOMS: atom_id res chain seq x y z
N MET A 1 -14.11 -15.72 24.35
CA MET A 1 -14.35 -16.48 25.60
C MET A 1 -13.22 -16.15 26.55
N MET A 2 -13.43 -16.13 27.86
CA MET A 2 -12.41 -15.68 28.82
C MET A 2 -12.19 -16.76 29.87
N ALA A 3 -10.92 -17.10 30.13
CA ALA A 3 -10.54 -18.02 31.20
C ALA A 3 -9.78 -17.28 32.30
N ILE A 4 -10.00 -17.70 33.55
CA ILE A 4 -9.40 -17.08 34.73
C ILE A 4 -8.69 -18.18 35.53
N ASN A 5 -7.42 -17.95 35.86
CA ASN A 5 -6.70 -18.68 36.89
C ASN A 5 -6.75 -17.85 38.17
N GLY A 6 -7.38 -18.39 39.20
CA GLY A 6 -7.67 -17.66 40.42
C GLY A 6 -8.33 -18.53 41.47
N LYS A 7 -8.82 -17.89 42.54
CA LYS A 7 -9.51 -18.56 43.65
C LYS A 7 -10.96 -18.11 43.71
N ILE A 8 -11.84 -19.04 44.04
CA ILE A 8 -13.25 -18.77 44.32
C ILE A 8 -13.42 -18.79 45.84
N GLN A 9 -14.06 -17.74 46.36
CA GLN A 9 -14.50 -17.68 47.74
C GLN A 9 -16.03 -17.61 47.74
N ARG A 10 -16.66 -18.34 48.64
CA ARG A 10 -18.12 -18.35 48.80
C ARG A 10 -18.43 -18.04 50.26
N GLU A 11 -19.22 -17.00 50.47
CA GLU A 11 -19.69 -16.63 51.79
C GLU A 11 -21.17 -16.28 51.68
N GLY A 12 -22.01 -17.03 52.41
CA GLY A 12 -23.46 -16.93 52.28
C GLY A 12 -23.95 -17.10 50.84
N GLY A 13 -24.68 -16.10 50.34
CA GLY A 13 -25.24 -16.05 48.99
C GLY A 13 -24.35 -15.37 47.94
N VAL A 14 -23.12 -14.98 48.29
CA VAL A 14 -22.22 -14.23 47.41
C VAL A 14 -21.00 -15.07 47.05
N VAL A 15 -20.59 -14.98 45.78
CA VAL A 15 -19.38 -15.62 45.25
C VAL A 15 -18.38 -14.54 44.87
N HIS A 16 -17.22 -14.54 45.52
CA HIS A 16 -16.09 -13.70 45.15
C HIS A 16 -15.13 -14.51 44.27
N LEU A 17 -14.76 -13.96 43.11
CA LEU A 17 -13.75 -14.52 42.24
C LEU A 17 -12.49 -13.63 42.29
N VAL A 18 -11.40 -14.17 42.84
CA VAL A 18 -10.10 -13.50 42.89
C VAL A 18 -9.29 -13.93 41.67
N ALA A 19 -9.22 -13.09 40.65
CA ALA A 19 -8.46 -13.37 39.44
C ALA A 19 -6.96 -13.08 39.68
N GLN A 20 -6.10 -14.10 39.56
CA GLN A 20 -4.65 -13.93 39.59
C GLN A 20 -4.09 -13.73 38.18
N ARG A 21 -4.67 -14.43 37.20
CA ARG A 21 -4.33 -14.29 35.78
C ARG A 21 -5.57 -14.48 34.92
N MET A 22 -5.67 -13.68 33.86
CA MET A 22 -6.77 -13.73 32.90
C MET A 22 -6.23 -14.07 31.52
N PHE A 23 -6.94 -14.95 30.81
CA PHE A 23 -6.61 -15.41 29.47
C PHE A 23 -7.75 -15.09 28.53
N ASP A 24 -7.43 -14.42 27.43
CA ASP A 24 -8.35 -14.29 26.33
C ASP A 24 -8.28 -15.56 25.47
N LEU A 25 -9.43 -16.21 25.32
CA LEU A 25 -9.63 -17.39 24.50
C LEU A 25 -10.43 -17.06 23.24
N SER A 26 -10.51 -15.79 22.84
CA SER A 26 -11.06 -15.41 21.53
C SER A 26 -10.12 -15.73 20.35
N GLY A 27 -9.07 -16.53 20.59
CA GLY A 27 -8.02 -16.89 19.64
C GLY A 27 -8.54 -17.08 18.21
N GLU A 28 -7.89 -16.34 17.31
CA GLU A 28 -8.09 -16.19 15.87
C GLU A 28 -9.34 -16.90 15.32
N ARG A 29 -10.45 -16.17 15.35
CA ARG A 29 -11.48 -16.42 14.34
C ARG A 29 -10.81 -16.23 13.00
N ASP A 30 -10.75 -17.33 12.25
CA ASP A 30 -10.44 -17.44 10.82
C ASP A 30 -10.29 -16.06 10.19
N THR A 31 -9.03 -15.66 9.94
CA THR A 31 -8.61 -14.33 9.49
C THR A 31 -9.75 -13.70 8.74
N PHE A 32 -10.42 -12.70 9.32
CA PHE A 32 -11.60 -12.12 8.70
C PHE A 32 -11.15 -11.64 7.33
N ARG A 33 -11.47 -12.40 6.28
CA ARG A 33 -11.06 -12.06 4.92
C ARG A 33 -11.87 -10.84 4.59
N VAL A 34 -11.27 -9.68 4.80
CA VAL A 34 -11.87 -8.42 4.41
C VAL A 34 -12.09 -8.55 2.90
N PRO A 35 -13.34 -8.53 2.43
CA PRO A 35 -13.60 -8.63 1.00
C PRO A 35 -12.90 -7.45 0.35
N THR A 36 -12.09 -7.74 -0.66
CA THR A 36 -11.27 -6.71 -1.28
C THR A 36 -12.16 -5.64 -1.89
N GLY A 37 -11.91 -4.39 -1.53
CA GLY A 37 -12.76 -3.26 -1.84
C GLY A 37 -12.07 -2.27 -2.76
N ARG A 38 -12.84 -1.37 -3.38
CA ARG A 38 -12.32 -0.32 -4.30
C ARG A 38 -11.21 0.57 -3.70
N GLY A 39 -11.02 0.58 -2.39
CA GLY A 39 -9.96 1.31 -1.69
C GLY A 39 -8.71 0.49 -1.35
N ASP A 40 -8.70 -0.82 -1.57
CA ASP A 40 -7.59 -1.71 -1.18
C ASP A 40 -6.69 -2.14 -2.35
N GLU A 41 -6.95 -1.57 -3.53
CA GLU A 41 -6.32 -1.94 -4.80
C GLU A 41 -4.78 -1.88 -4.75
N PHE A 42 -4.20 -1.06 -3.86
CA PHE A 42 -2.76 -1.00 -3.65
C PHE A 42 -2.18 -2.23 -2.95
N ALA A 43 -2.90 -2.80 -1.98
CA ALA A 43 -2.45 -3.96 -1.21
C ALA A 43 -2.88 -5.29 -1.84
N HIS A 44 -4.03 -5.30 -2.53
CA HIS A 44 -4.65 -6.52 -3.04
C HIS A 44 -4.82 -6.57 -4.57
N GLY A 45 -4.55 -5.46 -5.28
CA GLY A 45 -4.76 -5.36 -6.73
C GLY A 45 -6.24 -5.21 -7.10
N SER A 46 -6.56 -4.43 -8.14
CA SER A 46 -7.93 -4.32 -8.62
C SER A 46 -8.31 -5.59 -9.42
N PRO A 47 -9.40 -6.30 -9.07
CA PRO A 47 -9.83 -7.48 -9.82
C PRO A 47 -10.13 -7.11 -11.28
N GLY A 48 -9.38 -7.69 -12.23
CA GLY A 48 -9.60 -7.51 -13.66
C GLY A 48 -8.93 -6.29 -14.31
N SER A 49 -8.08 -5.55 -13.60
CA SER A 49 -7.25 -4.50 -14.22
C SER A 49 -5.77 -4.86 -14.13
N PRO A 50 -5.07 -5.12 -15.26
CA PRO A 50 -3.62 -5.26 -15.24
C PRO A 50 -2.96 -3.97 -14.72
N ASP A 51 -1.82 -4.11 -14.03
CA ASP A 51 -1.02 -2.98 -13.54
C ASP A 51 -0.82 -1.99 -14.69
N SER A 52 -1.03 -0.70 -14.42
CA SER A 52 -0.84 0.34 -15.43
C SER A 52 0.59 0.35 -16.00
N ARG A 53 1.56 -0.23 -15.28
CA ARG A 53 2.93 -0.45 -15.75
C ARG A 53 3.07 -1.55 -16.80
N GLU A 54 2.21 -2.55 -16.76
CA GLU A 54 2.18 -3.64 -17.74
C GLU A 54 1.38 -3.26 -18.99
N ARG A 55 0.61 -2.17 -18.93
CA ARG A 55 -0.14 -1.68 -20.08
C ARG A 55 0.84 -1.19 -21.15
N PRO A 56 0.62 -1.55 -22.43
CA PRO A 56 1.38 -0.96 -23.52
C PRO A 56 1.20 0.57 -23.46
N PRO A 57 2.27 1.35 -23.73
CA PRO A 57 2.22 2.80 -23.61
C PRO A 57 1.09 3.36 -24.47
N MET A 58 0.06 3.90 -23.82
CA MET A 58 -1.05 4.58 -24.47
C MET A 58 -0.56 5.97 -24.90
N GLY A 59 -0.06 6.08 -26.12
CA GLY A 59 0.41 7.35 -26.67
C GLY A 59 1.14 7.23 -28.00
N VAL A 60 1.39 8.39 -28.63
CA VAL A 60 2.22 8.50 -29.82
C VAL A 60 3.65 8.12 -29.44
N LYS A 61 4.27 7.17 -30.15
CA LYS A 61 5.68 6.80 -29.95
C LYS A 61 6.53 8.08 -29.96
N ALA A 62 7.33 8.28 -28.91
CA ALA A 62 8.27 9.39 -28.87
C ALA A 62 9.17 9.30 -30.12
N ARG A 63 9.14 10.35 -30.96
CA ARG A 63 10.07 10.45 -32.09
C ARG A 63 11.49 10.46 -31.56
N GLU A 64 12.38 9.67 -32.15
CA GLU A 64 13.81 9.78 -31.86
C GLU A 64 14.28 11.18 -32.30
N ILE A 65 14.72 12.00 -31.34
CA ILE A 65 15.15 13.39 -31.55
C ILE A 65 16.55 13.47 -32.19
N TYR A 66 17.22 12.34 -32.41
CA TYR A 66 18.52 12.33 -33.06
C TYR A 66 18.34 12.57 -34.57
N ILE A 67 18.33 13.84 -34.97
CA ILE A 67 18.43 14.28 -36.36
C ILE A 67 19.93 14.42 -36.65
N PRO A 68 20.56 13.52 -37.44
CA PRO A 68 22.01 13.48 -37.61
C PRO A 68 22.62 14.68 -38.34
N ASP A 69 21.81 15.57 -38.95
CA ASP A 69 22.31 16.47 -40.00
C ASP A 69 22.10 17.98 -39.74
N LEU A 70 21.93 18.41 -38.48
CA LEU A 70 22.05 19.84 -38.17
C LEU A 70 23.53 20.22 -38.06
N HIS A 71 24.15 20.40 -39.23
CA HIS A 71 25.52 20.87 -39.39
C HIS A 71 25.68 22.22 -38.66
N ILE A 72 26.53 22.21 -37.61
CA ILE A 72 26.86 23.37 -36.77
C ILE A 72 27.43 24.54 -37.59
N ASP A 73 27.85 24.27 -38.82
CA ASP A 73 28.37 25.23 -39.79
C ASP A 73 27.33 26.29 -40.24
N THR A 74 26.04 26.06 -39.99
CA THR A 74 24.97 27.06 -40.22
C THR A 74 24.91 28.16 -39.16
N LEU A 75 25.56 27.97 -38.00
CA LEU A 75 25.48 28.86 -36.86
C LEU A 75 26.43 30.06 -37.01
N LYS A 76 26.14 30.94 -37.97
CA LYS A 76 26.95 32.13 -38.27
C LYS A 76 26.54 33.32 -37.38
N VAL A 77 27.10 33.38 -36.17
CA VAL A 77 26.87 34.49 -35.22
C VAL A 77 27.74 35.68 -35.61
N LYS A 78 27.14 36.84 -35.92
CA LYS A 78 27.88 38.10 -36.10
C LYS A 78 28.13 38.75 -34.73
N SER A 79 29.38 38.87 -34.33
CA SER A 79 29.77 39.66 -33.14
C SER A 79 29.61 41.16 -33.41
N ARG A 80 29.27 41.93 -32.38
CA ARG A 80 29.34 43.40 -32.38
C ARG A 80 30.48 43.84 -31.49
N ASN A 81 31.27 44.79 -31.96
CA ASN A 81 32.29 45.45 -31.15
C ASN A 81 31.61 46.54 -30.33
N PHE A 82 31.83 46.53 -29.01
CA PHE A 82 31.44 47.60 -28.12
C PHE A 82 32.70 48.41 -27.82
N GLN A 83 32.73 49.65 -28.29
CA GLN A 83 33.77 50.64 -28.02
C GLN A 83 33.29 51.60 -26.94
#